data_AF-A0A973K2L7-F1
#
_entry.id   AF-A0A973K2L7-F1
#
_cell.length_a   1.000
_cell.length_b   1.000
_cell.length_c   1.000
_cell.angle_alpha   90.00
_cell.angle_beta   90.00
_cell.angle_gamma   90.00
#
_symmetry.space_group_name_H-M   'P 1'
#
loop_
_entity.id
_entity.type
_entity.pdbx_description
1 polymer ?
#
loop_
_entity_poly.entity_id
_entity_poly.type
_entity_poly.pdbx_seq_one_letter_code
_entity_poly.pdbx_strand_id
1 'polypeptide(L)'
;MSERPQALFAMTAANLPLVFPPQVLARLRESVDIDAELVAEDFTDPGVRRALARAEILVTGWGCPRLDAAVLDAAPELRAVLHSAGSVKGFATHEVWRRGLTVSSAAVANALPVAEYTLAMILLAGKDLLTARERLRGTRAHPGWGVVPGIGNLGRRVG
;
A
#
# COMPACT_ATOMS: atom_id res chain seq x y z
N MET A 1 -1.96 24.50 -25.27
CA MET A 1 -1.38 23.95 -24.02
C MET A 1 -2.16 22.69 -23.72
N SER A 2 -1.51 21.53 -23.64
CA SER A 2 -2.23 20.31 -23.23
C SER A 2 -2.69 20.51 -21.78
N GLU A 3 -3.98 20.36 -21.53
CA GLU A 3 -4.55 20.45 -20.19
C GLU A 3 -3.98 19.31 -19.32
N ARG A 4 -3.70 19.58 -18.04
CA ARG A 4 -3.22 18.56 -17.11
C ARG A 4 -4.37 17.57 -16.86
N PRO A 5 -4.13 16.24 -16.88
CA PRO A 5 -5.19 15.28 -16.70
C PRO A 5 -5.79 15.37 -15.29
N GLN A 6 -7.10 15.15 -15.21
CA GLN A 6 -7.84 15.15 -13.95
C GLN A 6 -7.59 13.86 -13.19
N ALA A 7 -7.16 13.96 -11.93
CA ALA A 7 -6.86 12.84 -11.08
C ALA A 7 -7.63 12.90 -9.75
N LEU A 8 -7.92 11.72 -9.19
CA LEU A 8 -8.62 11.57 -7.92
C LEU A 8 -7.87 10.58 -7.03
N PHE A 9 -7.69 10.93 -5.75
CA PHE A 9 -7.16 10.01 -4.76
C PHE A 9 -8.22 8.99 -4.34
N ALA A 10 -7.84 7.72 -4.21
CA ALA A 10 -8.70 6.67 -3.67
C ALA A 10 -7.92 5.74 -2.72
N MET A 11 -8.05 6.01 -1.42
CA MET A 11 -7.33 5.35 -0.32
C MET A 11 -7.94 5.80 1.00
N THR A 12 -7.54 5.19 2.12
CA THR A 12 -7.86 5.76 3.44
C THR A 12 -7.28 7.17 3.57
N ALA A 13 -8.11 8.17 3.87
CA ALA A 13 -7.72 9.58 3.82
C ALA A 13 -6.56 9.90 4.79
N ALA A 14 -6.53 9.25 5.95
CA ALA A 14 -5.45 9.38 6.94
C ALA A 14 -4.06 8.99 6.41
N ASN A 15 -3.98 8.16 5.36
CA ASN A 15 -2.71 7.75 4.75
C ASN A 15 -2.16 8.78 3.76
N LEU A 16 -3.01 9.66 3.22
CA LEU A 16 -2.61 10.61 2.18
C LEU A 16 -1.38 11.45 2.56
N PRO A 17 -1.32 12.13 3.72
CA PRO A 17 -0.16 12.94 4.08
C PRO A 17 1.11 12.11 4.38
N LEU A 18 0.96 10.82 4.72
CA LEU A 18 2.09 9.92 4.98
C LEU A 18 2.73 9.43 3.69
N VAL A 19 1.92 9.21 2.65
CA VAL A 19 2.37 8.71 1.33
C VAL A 19 2.75 9.86 0.41
N PHE A 20 2.01 10.97 0.47
CA PHE A 20 2.21 12.18 -0.32
C PHE A 20 2.49 13.37 0.62
N PRO A 21 3.67 13.42 1.28
CA PRO A 21 4.07 14.58 2.06
C PRO A 21 4.14 15.83 1.16
N PRO A 22 4.14 17.06 1.73
CA PRO A 22 3.96 18.30 0.98
C PRO A 22 4.83 18.43 -0.27
N GLN A 23 6.12 18.07 -0.21
CA GLN A 23 7.00 18.14 -1.39
C GLN A 23 6.62 17.14 -2.49
N VAL A 24 6.11 15.96 -2.14
CA VAL A 24 5.69 14.93 -3.11
C VAL A 24 4.36 15.33 -3.74
N LEU A 25 3.41 15.84 -2.94
CA LEU A 25 2.13 16.33 -3.44
C LEU A 25 2.31 17.54 -4.37
N ALA A 26 3.21 18.47 -4.03
CA ALA A 26 3.56 19.59 -4.90
C ALA A 26 4.07 19.11 -6.27
N ARG A 27 5.02 18.16 -6.27
CA ARG A 27 5.54 17.57 -7.51
C ARG A 27 4.48 16.80 -8.30
N LEU A 28 3.56 16.10 -7.63
CA LEU A 28 2.45 15.42 -8.30
C LEU A 28 1.55 16.42 -9.03
N ARG A 29 1.23 17.55 -8.38
CA ARG A 29 0.40 18.62 -8.95
C ARG A 29 1.02 19.32 -10.16
N GLU A 30 2.33 19.21 -10.37
CA GLU A 30 2.95 19.67 -11.61
C GLU A 30 2.51 18.82 -12.83
N SER A 31 2.11 17.57 -12.61
CA SER A 31 1.76 16.61 -13.67
C SER A 31 0.26 16.39 -13.85
N VAL A 32 -0.53 16.52 -12.78
CA VAL A 32 -1.98 16.26 -12.79
C VAL A 32 -2.74 17.36 -12.06
N ASP A 33 -4.02 17.54 -12.37
CA ASP A 33 -4.94 18.31 -11.53
C ASP A 33 -5.55 17.37 -10.49
N ILE A 34 -5.27 17.60 -9.20
CA ILE A 34 -5.70 16.72 -8.12
C ILE A 34 -5.96 17.51 -6.82
N ASP A 35 -7.18 17.32 -6.32
CA ASP A 35 -7.60 17.83 -5.03
C ASP A 35 -7.16 16.84 -3.93
N ALA A 36 -6.45 17.36 -2.93
CA ALA A 36 -5.98 16.56 -1.79
C ALA A 36 -6.97 16.57 -0.62
N GLU A 37 -7.99 17.44 -0.67
CA GLU A 37 -9.07 17.50 0.32
C GLU A 37 -10.20 16.52 -0.03
N LEU A 38 -10.28 16.10 -1.30
CA LEU A 38 -11.22 15.10 -1.77
C LEU A 38 -10.54 13.74 -1.99
N VAL A 39 -10.67 12.84 -1.00
CA VAL A 39 -10.18 11.46 -1.07
C VAL A 39 -11.35 10.50 -1.14
N ALA A 40 -11.36 9.62 -2.14
CA ALA A 40 -12.37 8.59 -2.30
C ALA A 40 -12.13 7.40 -1.36
N GLU A 41 -12.80 7.42 -0.21
CA GLU A 41 -12.96 6.27 0.70
C GLU A 41 -14.24 5.46 0.41
N ASP A 42 -15.16 6.04 -0.34
CA ASP A 42 -16.39 5.41 -0.84
C ASP A 42 -16.75 6.04 -2.19
N PHE A 43 -16.87 5.22 -3.25
CA PHE A 43 -17.23 5.69 -4.59
C PHE A 43 -18.72 5.99 -4.75
N THR A 44 -19.55 5.65 -3.77
CA THR A 44 -20.99 5.95 -3.76
C THR A 44 -21.29 7.36 -3.25
N ASP A 45 -20.35 8.00 -2.55
CA ASP A 45 -20.50 9.40 -2.09
C ASP A 45 -20.76 10.34 -3.29
N PRO A 46 -21.78 11.22 -3.24
CA PRO A 46 -22.11 12.10 -4.35
C PRO A 46 -20.99 13.07 -4.76
N GLY A 47 -20.17 13.54 -3.82
CA GLY A 47 -19.01 14.39 -4.09
C GLY A 47 -17.93 13.64 -4.84
N VAL A 48 -17.57 12.47 -4.33
CA VAL A 48 -16.61 11.55 -4.97
C VAL A 48 -17.10 11.14 -6.36
N ARG A 49 -18.38 10.78 -6.51
CA ARG A 49 -18.95 10.32 -7.78
C ARG A 49 -18.88 11.39 -8.88
N ARG A 50 -19.06 12.67 -8.53
CA ARG A 50 -18.88 13.79 -9.47
C ARG A 50 -17.42 13.98 -9.90
N ALA A 51 -16.47 13.79 -8.98
CA ALA A 51 -15.06 13.85 -9.31
C ALA A 51 -14.63 12.64 -10.16
N LEU A 52 -15.08 11.44 -9.78
CA LEU A 52 -14.83 10.18 -10.48
C LEU A 52 -15.29 10.23 -11.93
N ALA A 53 -16.45 10.83 -12.20
CA ALA A 53 -16.98 10.97 -13.56
C ALA A 53 -16.09 11.76 -14.52
N ARG A 54 -15.17 12.58 -13.98
CA ARG A 54 -14.21 13.39 -14.74
C ARG A 54 -12.78 12.90 -14.59
N ALA A 55 -12.54 11.92 -13.72
CA ALA A 55 -11.19 11.45 -13.42
C ALA A 55 -10.65 10.61 -14.58
N GLU A 56 -9.53 11.04 -15.13
CA GLU A 56 -8.75 10.26 -16.10
C GLU A 56 -7.78 9.30 -15.40
N ILE A 57 -7.37 9.65 -14.18
CA ILE A 57 -6.39 8.91 -13.38
C ILE A 57 -6.92 8.71 -11.96
N LEU A 58 -6.87 7.47 -11.46
CA LEU A 58 -7.00 7.19 -10.03
C LEU A 58 -5.62 7.01 -9.39
N VAL A 59 -5.30 7.83 -8.40
CA VAL A 59 -4.12 7.64 -7.56
C VAL A 59 -4.56 6.88 -6.32
N THR A 60 -4.24 5.59 -6.26
CA THR A 60 -4.77 4.68 -5.24
C THR A 60 -3.72 4.34 -4.19
N GLY A 61 -4.14 3.87 -3.01
CA GLY A 61 -3.25 3.49 -1.91
C GLY A 61 -3.88 2.46 -0.98
N TRP A 62 -3.33 2.29 0.23
CA TRP A 62 -3.92 1.44 1.26
C TRP A 62 -5.35 1.87 1.57
N GLY A 63 -6.26 0.90 1.63
CA GLY A 63 -7.69 1.15 1.87
C GLY A 63 -8.46 1.64 0.65
N CYS A 64 -7.90 1.56 -0.57
CA CYS A 64 -8.66 1.84 -1.79
C CYS A 64 -9.92 0.97 -1.85
N PRO A 65 -11.11 1.56 -2.05
CA PRO A 65 -12.33 0.80 -2.27
C PRO A 65 -12.24 -0.02 -3.56
N ARG A 66 -13.05 -1.08 -3.63
CA ARG A 66 -13.07 -2.00 -4.77
C ARG A 66 -13.49 -1.28 -6.06
N LEU A 67 -12.76 -1.51 -7.15
CA LEU A 67 -13.06 -0.97 -8.48
C LEU A 67 -13.88 -1.98 -9.28
N ASP A 68 -15.16 -2.11 -8.97
CA ASP A 68 -16.07 -2.99 -9.69
C ASP A 68 -16.68 -2.34 -10.95
N ALA A 69 -17.57 -3.07 -11.63
CA ALA A 69 -18.22 -2.61 -12.86
C ALA A 69 -18.98 -1.29 -12.65
N ALA A 70 -19.73 -1.14 -11.55
CA ALA A 70 -20.54 0.04 -11.31
C ALA A 70 -19.68 1.29 -11.07
N VAL A 71 -18.55 1.13 -10.37
CA VAL A 71 -17.57 2.20 -10.18
C VAL A 71 -16.95 2.60 -11.52
N LEU A 72 -16.54 1.63 -12.35
CA LEU A 72 -15.93 1.91 -13.65
C LEU A 72 -16.92 2.52 -14.64
N ASP A 73 -18.20 2.12 -14.61
CA ASP A 73 -19.26 2.73 -15.43
C ASP A 73 -19.51 4.19 -15.05
N ALA A 74 -19.31 4.54 -13.77
CA ALA A 74 -19.35 5.92 -13.28
C ALA A 74 -18.06 6.72 -13.58
N ALA A 75 -17.04 6.11 -14.19
CA ALA A 75 -15.75 6.72 -14.51
C ALA A 75 -15.44 6.63 -16.02
N PRO A 76 -16.22 7.29 -16.90
CA PRO A 76 -16.10 7.16 -18.35
C PRO A 76 -14.70 7.49 -18.89
N GLU A 77 -14.07 8.54 -18.36
CA GLU A 77 -12.77 9.05 -18.81
C GLU A 77 -11.56 8.31 -18.20
N LEU A 78 -11.81 7.39 -17.26
CA LEU A 78 -10.74 6.72 -16.53
C LEU A 78 -9.91 5.86 -17.47
N ARG A 79 -8.59 6.14 -17.51
CA ARG A 79 -7.62 5.42 -18.35
C ARG A 79 -6.47 4.81 -17.57
N ALA A 80 -6.20 5.28 -16.35
CA ALA A 80 -5.10 4.77 -15.54
C ALA A 80 -5.41 4.66 -14.04
N VAL A 81 -4.81 3.66 -13.41
CA VAL A 81 -4.79 3.46 -11.95
C VAL A 81 -3.33 3.38 -11.49
N LEU A 82 -2.90 4.36 -10.71
CA LEU A 82 -1.53 4.47 -10.21
C LEU A 82 -1.53 4.17 -8.71
N HIS A 83 -1.07 2.97 -8.34
CA HIS A 83 -1.15 2.49 -6.96
C HIS A 83 0.14 2.77 -6.19
N SER A 84 0.05 3.52 -5.09
CA SER A 84 1.17 3.89 -4.23
C SER A 84 1.59 2.81 -3.23
N ALA A 85 0.93 1.64 -3.24
CA ALA A 85 1.29 0.48 -2.42
C ALA A 85 1.64 -0.75 -3.26
N GLY A 86 1.83 -1.90 -2.60
CA GLY A 86 2.35 -3.12 -3.22
C GLY A 86 1.36 -3.81 -4.16
N SER A 87 0.38 -4.52 -3.59
CA SER A 87 -0.54 -5.38 -4.34
C SER A 87 -1.85 -4.66 -4.67
N VAL A 88 -2.25 -4.72 -5.94
CA VAL A 88 -3.57 -4.23 -6.39
C VAL A 88 -4.69 -5.25 -6.23
N LYS A 89 -4.37 -6.51 -5.91
CA LYS A 89 -5.32 -7.65 -5.90
C LYS A 89 -6.50 -7.45 -4.94
N GLY A 90 -6.34 -6.60 -3.92
CA GLY A 90 -7.40 -6.35 -2.93
C GLY A 90 -8.56 -5.51 -3.47
N PHE A 91 -8.32 -4.64 -4.46
CA PHE A 91 -9.33 -3.69 -4.94
C PHE A 91 -9.55 -3.76 -6.46
N ALA A 92 -8.52 -4.11 -7.25
CA ALA A 92 -8.61 -4.20 -8.70
C ALA A 92 -9.29 -5.51 -9.10
N THR A 93 -10.48 -5.41 -9.70
CA THR A 93 -11.25 -6.57 -10.17
C THR A 93 -10.92 -6.91 -11.63
N HIS A 94 -11.56 -7.93 -12.20
CA HIS A 94 -11.34 -8.29 -13.60
C HIS A 94 -11.83 -7.22 -14.59
N GLU A 95 -12.81 -6.42 -14.18
CA GLU A 95 -13.40 -5.32 -14.92
C GLU A 95 -12.35 -4.25 -15.28
N VAL A 96 -11.39 -3.97 -14.37
CA VAL A 96 -10.26 -3.06 -14.61
C VAL A 96 -9.46 -3.49 -15.85
N TRP A 97 -9.18 -4.79 -15.96
CA TRP A 97 -8.44 -5.35 -17.09
C TRP A 97 -9.29 -5.41 -18.36
N ARG A 98 -10.58 -5.77 -18.24
CA ARG A 98 -11.50 -5.79 -19.39
C ARG A 98 -11.70 -4.42 -20.01
N ARG A 99 -11.64 -3.36 -19.20
CA ARG A 99 -11.72 -1.96 -19.65
C ARG A 99 -10.40 -1.44 -20.25
N GLY A 100 -9.33 -2.23 -20.19
CA GLY A 100 -8.03 -1.85 -20.75
C GLY A 100 -7.32 -0.75 -19.98
N LEU A 101 -7.61 -0.60 -18.67
CA LEU A 101 -6.97 0.43 -17.86
C LEU A 101 -5.48 0.13 -17.69
N THR A 102 -4.66 1.18 -17.82
CA THR A 102 -3.23 1.09 -17.48
C THR A 102 -3.09 1.06 -15.96
N VAL A 103 -2.46 0.02 -15.41
CA VAL A 103 -2.28 -0.12 -13.97
C VAL A 103 -0.80 -0.17 -13.63
N SER A 104 -0.38 0.63 -12.65
CA SER A 104 0.96 0.57 -12.06
C SER A 104 0.86 0.39 -10.55
N SER A 105 1.89 -0.18 -9.93
CA SER A 105 2.00 -0.26 -8.48
C SER A 105 3.42 -0.05 -7.97
N ALA A 106 3.54 0.30 -6.69
CA ALA A 106 4.80 0.45 -5.98
C ALA A 106 5.35 -0.91 -5.46
N ALA A 107 4.95 -2.04 -6.07
CA ALA A 107 5.41 -3.37 -5.65
C ALA A 107 6.94 -3.50 -5.64
N VAL A 108 7.62 -2.97 -6.65
CA VAL A 108 9.10 -3.01 -6.73
C VAL A 108 9.73 -2.18 -5.61
N ALA A 109 9.22 -0.98 -5.34
CA ALA A 109 9.73 -0.13 -4.26
C ALA A 109 9.56 -0.80 -2.88
N ASN A 110 8.47 -1.53 -2.69
CA ASN A 110 8.20 -2.25 -1.45
C ASN A 110 8.93 -3.60 -1.34
N ALA A 111 9.47 -4.14 -2.43
CA ALA A 111 10.04 -5.49 -2.45
C ALA A 111 11.28 -5.62 -1.55
N LEU A 112 12.20 -4.66 -1.63
CA LEU A 112 13.43 -4.67 -0.84
C LEU A 112 13.17 -4.62 0.68
N PRO A 113 12.44 -3.62 1.22
CA PRO A 113 12.20 -3.56 2.67
C PRO A 113 11.38 -4.76 3.16
N VAL A 114 10.48 -5.33 2.34
CA VAL A 114 9.79 -6.58 2.68
C VAL A 114 10.78 -7.73 2.79
N ALA A 115 11.70 -7.89 1.84
CA ALA A 115 12.71 -8.94 1.89
C ALA A 115 13.62 -8.81 3.11
N GLU A 116 14.07 -7.60 3.44
CA GLU A 116 14.87 -7.31 4.64
C GLU A 116 14.12 -7.66 5.92
N TYR A 117 12.85 -7.23 6.02
CA TYR A 117 11.99 -7.57 7.16
C TYR A 117 11.81 -9.09 7.29
N THR A 118 11.51 -9.78 6.18
CA THR A 118 11.32 -11.24 6.18
C THR A 118 12.59 -11.95 6.64
N LEU A 119 13.76 -11.57 6.12
CA LEU A 119 15.03 -12.15 6.53
C LEU A 119 15.30 -11.91 8.02
N ALA A 120 15.11 -10.68 8.50
CA ALA A 120 15.27 -10.35 9.91
C ALA A 120 14.36 -11.21 10.78
N MET A 121 13.08 -11.34 10.44
CA MET A 121 12.14 -12.15 11.19
C MET A 121 12.52 -13.64 11.21
N ILE A 122 13.00 -14.20 10.09
CA ILE A 122 13.51 -15.58 10.03
C ILE A 122 14.69 -15.75 11.00
N LEU A 123 15.67 -14.86 10.94
CA LEU A 123 16.87 -14.93 11.78
C LEU A 123 16.56 -14.80 13.27
N LEU A 124 15.65 -13.88 13.62
CA LEU A 124 15.20 -13.63 14.98
C LEU A 124 14.35 -14.79 15.54
N ALA A 125 13.50 -15.39 14.72
CA ALA A 125 12.73 -16.58 15.07
C ALA A 125 13.65 -17.78 15.34
N GLY A 126 14.65 -18.01 14.49
CA GLY A 126 15.66 -19.05 14.75
C GLY A 126 16.52 -18.78 15.99
N LYS A 127 16.56 -17.53 16.48
CA LYS A 127 17.19 -17.14 17.74
C LYS A 127 16.22 -17.09 18.95
N ASP A 128 14.96 -17.49 18.76
CA ASP A 128 13.92 -17.45 19.79
C ASP A 128 13.80 -16.08 20.48
N LEU A 129 14.08 -14.99 19.73
CA LEU A 129 14.21 -13.65 20.31
C LEU A 129 12.93 -13.21 21.02
N LEU A 130 11.76 -13.50 20.44
CA LEU A 130 10.48 -13.05 20.99
C LEU A 130 10.19 -13.73 22.32
N THR A 131 10.44 -15.03 22.45
CA THR A 131 10.32 -15.76 23.71
C THR A 131 11.34 -15.30 24.73
N ALA A 132 12.60 -15.11 24.31
CA ALA A 132 13.65 -14.59 25.17
C ALA A 132 13.31 -13.19 25.72
N ARG A 133 12.70 -12.33 24.90
CA ARG A 133 12.18 -11.02 25.33
C ARG A 133 11.10 -11.15 26.40
N GLU A 134 10.12 -12.02 26.22
CA GLU A 134 9.06 -12.22 27.23
C GLU A 134 9.62 -12.79 28.54
N ARG A 135 10.54 -13.76 28.48
CA ARG A 135 11.23 -14.29 29.66
C ARG A 135 11.99 -13.19 30.42
N LEU A 136 12.73 -12.35 29.71
CA LEU A 136 13.43 -11.22 30.32
C LEU A 136 12.45 -10.22 30.93
N ARG A 137 11.34 -9.90 30.26
CA ARG A 137 10.31 -9.00 30.80
C ARG A 137 9.69 -9.53 32.09
N GLY A 138 9.38 -10.84 32.16
CA GLY A 138 8.75 -11.46 33.32
C GLY A 138 9.69 -11.68 34.51
N THR A 139 10.91 -12.16 34.23
CA THR A 139 11.88 -12.52 35.28
C THR A 139 12.81 -11.37 35.67
N ARG A 140 13.01 -10.41 34.77
CA ARG A 140 14.03 -9.35 34.87
C ARG A 140 15.44 -9.86 35.17
N ALA A 141 15.72 -11.12 34.81
CA ALA A 141 16.98 -11.77 35.06
C ALA A 141 17.74 -12.03 33.76
N HIS A 142 19.05 -11.84 33.79
CA HIS A 142 19.92 -12.23 32.68
C HIS A 142 19.95 -13.77 32.58
N PRO A 143 19.77 -14.37 31.39
CA PRO A 143 19.71 -15.82 31.22
C PRO A 143 21.05 -16.58 31.46
N GLY A 144 22.07 -15.90 32.00
CA GLY A 144 23.43 -16.44 32.13
C GLY A 144 24.10 -16.76 30.79
N TRP A 145 25.12 -17.62 30.83
CA TRP A 145 25.94 -18.03 29.68
C TRP A 145 25.69 -19.49 29.25
N GLY A 146 24.56 -20.08 29.68
CA GLY A 146 24.22 -21.47 29.37
C GLY A 146 23.82 -21.67 27.89
N VAL A 147 24.09 -22.85 27.36
CA VAL A 147 23.58 -23.27 26.04
C VAL A 147 22.07 -23.41 26.12
N VAL A 148 21.36 -22.82 25.16
CA VAL A 148 19.91 -23.01 25.02
C VAL A 148 19.65 -24.00 23.87
N PRO A 149 19.19 -25.23 24.16
CA PRO A 149 18.90 -26.21 23.13
C PRO A 149 17.85 -25.70 22.15
N GLY A 150 17.99 -26.04 20.87
CA GLY A 150 16.99 -25.66 19.88
C GLY A 150 16.99 -24.16 19.54
N ILE A 151 18.07 -23.42 19.81
CA ILE A 151 18.28 -22.04 19.33
C ILE A 151 19.49 -21.97 18.38
N GLY A 152 19.36 -21.23 17.27
CA GLY A 152 20.41 -21.00 16.28
C GLY A 152 19.93 -21.21 14.85
N ASN A 153 20.66 -20.65 13.87
CA ASN A 153 20.28 -20.72 12.45
C ASN A 153 21.08 -21.74 11.64
N LEU A 154 22.21 -22.24 12.18
CA LEU A 154 23.08 -23.17 11.45
C LEU A 154 22.34 -24.47 11.12
N GLY A 155 22.31 -24.83 9.83
CA GLY A 155 21.68 -26.06 9.34
C GLY A 155 20.14 -26.06 9.35
N ARG A 156 19.49 -24.91 9.64
CA ARG A 156 18.03 -24.83 9.64
C ARG A 156 17.46 -24.55 8.26
N ARG A 157 16.24 -25.01 8.04
CA ARG A 157 15.44 -24.78 6.83
C ARG A 157 14.11 -24.15 7.21
N VAL A 158 13.63 -23.24 6.37
CA VAL A 158 12.28 -22.66 6.44
C VAL A 158 11.45 -23.38 5.38
N GLY A 159 10.39 -24.06 5.79
CA GLY A 159 9.54 -24.89 4.93
C GLY A 159 9.27 -26.26 5.51
#